data_AF-X1UA65-F1
#
_entry.id   AF-X1UA65-F1
#
_cell.length_a   1.000
_cell.length_b   1.000
_cell.length_c   1.000
_cell.angle_alpha   90.00
_cell.angle_beta   90.00
_cell.angle_gamma   90.00
#
_symmetry.space_group_name_H-M   'P 1'
#
loop_
_entity.id
_entity.type
_entity.pdbx_description
1 polymer ?
#
loop_
_entity_poly.entity_id
_entity_poly.type
_entity_poly.pdbx_seq_one_letter_code
_entity_poly.pdbx_strand_id
1 'polypeptide(L)'
;MTEQKHLGPYGSDVILDSIAEGVFTVDRDWKVTYFNRAAEDITSIPRQEAVGQRCCDVFRASICETDCALHHTIETGQPVMNKSIYIVDAHGHRIPVSISTALIRDREGTIIGGVETFRDLSLVEELRKELSGRHTFYDIISRNHEMKRLFDILPEVAESDATVLIEGESGTGKELFARAIHNLSPRGDKPLVTVNCGALPDTLLESELFGHRAGAFTDAKKDKPG
;
A
#
# COMPACT_ATOMS: atom_id res chain seq x y z
N MET A 1 -26.08 -28.78 -42.58
CA MET A 1 -24.75 -29.19 -42.11
C MET A 1 -23.87 -27.96 -42.14
N THR A 2 -23.73 -27.28 -41.01
CA THR A 2 -22.83 -26.12 -40.88
C THR A 2 -21.80 -26.51 -39.83
N GLU A 3 -20.59 -26.80 -40.29
CA GLU A 3 -19.45 -27.22 -39.49
C GLU A 3 -19.07 -26.15 -38.48
N GLN A 4 -19.21 -26.49 -37.21
CA GLN A 4 -18.73 -25.71 -36.08
C GLN A 4 -17.21 -25.89 -36.01
N LYS A 5 -16.46 -24.91 -36.52
CA LYS A 5 -14.99 -24.85 -36.42
C LYS A 5 -14.58 -24.93 -34.94
N HIS A 6 -14.12 -26.10 -34.53
CA HIS A 6 -13.37 -26.28 -33.30
C HIS A 6 -12.12 -25.40 -33.35
N LEU A 7 -11.97 -24.46 -32.42
CA LEU A 7 -10.65 -23.96 -32.07
C LEU A 7 -9.94 -25.12 -31.36
N GLY A 8 -8.96 -25.71 -32.04
CA GLY A 8 -8.03 -26.67 -31.43
C GLY A 8 -7.16 -26.01 -30.35
N PRO A 9 -6.27 -26.78 -29.69
CA PRO A 9 -5.47 -26.32 -28.53
C PRO A 9 -4.63 -25.07 -28.79
N TYR A 10 -4.35 -24.74 -30.05
CA TYR A 10 -3.60 -23.53 -30.44
C TYR A 10 -4.43 -22.23 -30.41
N GLY A 11 -5.76 -22.31 -30.42
CA GLY A 11 -6.62 -21.13 -30.47
C GLY A 11 -6.87 -20.50 -29.10
N SER A 12 -7.01 -21.34 -28.06
CA SER A 12 -7.16 -20.89 -26.67
C SER A 12 -5.90 -20.20 -26.18
N ASP A 13 -4.71 -20.71 -26.55
CA ASP A 13 -3.43 -20.14 -26.14
C ASP A 13 -3.27 -18.71 -26.67
N VAL A 14 -3.56 -18.47 -27.95
CA VAL A 14 -3.46 -17.11 -28.54
C VAL A 14 -4.46 -16.14 -27.89
N ILE A 15 -5.68 -16.59 -27.59
CA ILE A 15 -6.69 -15.75 -26.95
C ILE A 15 -6.23 -15.40 -25.53
N LEU A 16 -5.84 -16.38 -24.74
CA LEU A 16 -5.48 -16.18 -23.33
C LEU A 16 -4.12 -15.48 -23.16
N ASP A 17 -3.17 -15.67 -24.08
CA ASP A 17 -1.90 -14.94 -24.11
C ASP A 17 -2.04 -13.48 -24.57
N SER A 18 -3.17 -13.13 -25.19
CA SER A 18 -3.48 -11.73 -25.54
C SER A 18 -4.10 -10.94 -24.38
N ILE A 19 -4.45 -11.61 -23.28
CA ILE A 19 -5.04 -10.99 -22.09
C ILE A 19 -3.93 -10.44 -21.19
N ALA A 20 -4.10 -9.20 -20.72
CA ALA A 20 -3.16 -8.53 -19.82
C ALA A 20 -3.21 -9.04 -18.37
N GLU A 21 -4.31 -9.69 -17.97
CA GLU A 21 -4.42 -10.37 -16.68
C GLU A 21 -3.73 -11.73 -16.72
N GLY A 22 -3.13 -12.10 -15.60
CA GLY A 22 -2.66 -13.45 -15.39
C GLY A 22 -3.84 -14.41 -15.39
N VAL A 23 -3.76 -15.49 -16.16
CA VAL A 23 -4.77 -16.52 -16.23
C VAL A 23 -4.10 -17.86 -16.00
N PHE A 24 -4.61 -18.61 -15.03
CA PHE A 24 -4.23 -20.00 -14.85
C PHE A 24 -5.46 -20.86 -14.60
N THR A 25 -5.32 -22.15 -14.91
CA THR A 25 -6.35 -23.15 -14.60
C THR A 25 -5.77 -24.21 -13.70
N VAL A 26 -6.62 -24.83 -12.89
CA VAL A 26 -6.27 -25.97 -12.06
C VAL A 26 -7.19 -27.15 -12.33
N ASP A 27 -6.66 -28.36 -12.19
CA ASP A 27 -7.47 -29.58 -12.12
C ASP A 27 -8.07 -29.78 -10.71
N ARG A 28 -8.76 -30.91 -10.51
CA ARG A 28 -9.35 -31.29 -9.21
C ARG A 28 -8.33 -31.61 -8.12
N ASP A 29 -7.06 -31.84 -8.49
CA ASP A 29 -5.96 -32.08 -7.56
C ASP A 29 -5.19 -30.79 -7.20
N TRP A 30 -5.71 -29.64 -7.65
CA TRP A 30 -5.16 -28.30 -7.48
C TRP A 30 -3.86 -28.05 -8.26
N LYS A 31 -3.58 -28.88 -9.27
CA LYS A 31 -2.41 -28.72 -10.12
C LYS A 31 -2.71 -27.77 -11.25
N VAL A 32 -1.78 -26.86 -11.52
CA VAL A 32 -1.86 -25.91 -12.62
C VAL A 32 -1.84 -26.66 -13.94
N THR A 33 -2.87 -26.48 -14.76
CA THR A 33 -3.02 -27.13 -16.07
C THR A 33 -2.78 -26.18 -17.24
N TYR A 34 -2.90 -24.87 -16.99
CA TYR A 34 -2.63 -23.81 -17.95
C TYR A 34 -2.11 -22.57 -17.22
N PHE A 35 -1.26 -21.80 -17.88
CA PHE A 35 -0.64 -20.59 -17.34
C PHE A 35 -0.27 -19.66 -18.50
N ASN A 36 -0.93 -18.51 -18.64
CA ASN A 36 -0.70 -17.62 -19.78
C ASN A 36 0.57 -16.78 -19.62
N ARG A 37 0.97 -16.09 -20.69
CA ARG A 37 2.13 -15.19 -20.70
C ARG A 37 2.08 -14.12 -19.61
N ALA A 38 0.93 -13.48 -19.40
CA ALA A 38 0.80 -12.44 -18.37
C ALA A 38 1.03 -13.00 -16.95
N ALA A 39 0.65 -14.25 -16.69
CA ALA A 39 0.95 -14.90 -15.43
C ALA A 39 2.45 -15.11 -15.24
N GLU A 40 3.20 -15.45 -16.30
CA GLU A 40 4.67 -15.54 -16.26
C GLU A 40 5.28 -14.18 -15.93
N ASP A 41 4.84 -13.13 -16.60
CA ASP A 41 5.34 -11.77 -16.43
C ASP A 41 5.08 -11.23 -15.00
N ILE A 42 3.87 -11.44 -14.46
CA ILE A 42 3.50 -10.95 -13.13
C ILE A 42 4.21 -11.74 -12.02
N THR A 43 4.30 -13.07 -12.14
CA THR A 43 4.85 -13.91 -11.07
C THR A 43 6.37 -14.11 -11.17
N SER A 44 6.95 -13.78 -12.32
CA SER A 44 8.33 -14.15 -12.69
C SER A 44 8.58 -15.66 -12.65
N ILE A 45 7.53 -16.48 -12.84
CA ILE A 45 7.62 -17.94 -12.88
C ILE A 45 7.35 -18.42 -14.31
N PRO A 46 8.29 -19.16 -14.94
CA PRO A 46 8.08 -19.73 -16.26
C PRO A 46 6.91 -20.73 -16.28
N ARG A 47 6.13 -20.74 -17.37
CA ARG A 47 5.00 -21.65 -17.58
C ARG A 47 5.40 -23.11 -17.36
N GLN A 48 6.58 -23.51 -17.82
CA GLN A 48 7.08 -24.88 -17.70
C GLN A 48 7.36 -25.29 -16.25
N GLU A 49 7.64 -24.33 -15.37
CA GLU A 49 7.83 -24.56 -13.94
C GLU A 49 6.50 -24.53 -13.19
N ALA A 50 5.53 -23.74 -13.63
CA ALA A 50 4.21 -23.65 -13.01
C ALA A 50 3.31 -24.86 -13.34
N VAL A 51 3.26 -25.26 -14.62
CA VAL A 51 2.35 -26.33 -15.07
C VAL A 51 2.72 -27.68 -14.43
N GLY A 52 1.70 -28.34 -13.86
CA GLY A 52 1.82 -29.61 -13.14
C GLY A 52 2.13 -29.45 -11.65
N GLN A 53 2.54 -28.26 -11.20
CA GLN A 53 2.73 -27.96 -9.78
C GLN A 53 1.40 -27.55 -9.12
N ARG A 54 1.32 -27.65 -7.79
CA ARG A 54 0.15 -27.15 -7.07
C ARG A 54 0.14 -25.63 -7.08
N CYS A 55 -1.04 -25.04 -7.29
CA CYS A 55 -1.18 -23.58 -7.32
C CYS A 55 -0.66 -22.91 -6.04
N CYS A 56 -0.82 -23.53 -4.87
CA CYS A 56 -0.28 -23.01 -3.60
C CYS A 56 1.25 -22.91 -3.59
N ASP A 57 1.94 -23.80 -4.28
CA ASP A 57 3.41 -23.82 -4.34
C ASP A 57 3.94 -22.79 -5.34
N VAL A 58 3.17 -22.53 -6.41
CA VAL A 58 3.45 -21.52 -7.44
C VAL A 58 3.23 -20.11 -6.91
N PHE A 59 2.05 -19.81 -6.35
CA PHE A 59 1.67 -18.43 -6.01
C PHE A 59 1.93 -18.04 -4.56
N ARG A 60 2.02 -19.03 -3.66
CA ARG A 60 2.17 -18.83 -2.19
C ARG A 60 1.28 -17.71 -1.65
N ALA A 61 0.04 -17.68 -2.13
CA ALA A 61 -0.88 -16.59 -1.87
C ALA A 61 -1.27 -16.54 -0.39
N SER A 62 -1.56 -15.34 0.12
CA SER A 62 -1.93 -15.12 1.53
C SER A 62 -3.18 -15.86 1.99
N ILE A 63 -3.96 -16.41 1.06
CA ILE A 63 -5.25 -17.06 1.30
C ILE A 63 -5.21 -18.60 1.19
N CYS A 64 -4.11 -19.19 0.71
CA CYS A 64 -4.06 -20.62 0.38
C CYS A 64 -4.29 -21.54 1.59
N GLU A 65 -4.07 -21.05 2.82
CA GLU A 65 -4.20 -21.85 4.05
C GLU A 65 -5.55 -21.70 4.76
N THR A 66 -6.33 -20.65 4.47
CA THR A 66 -7.50 -20.28 5.29
C THR A 66 -8.77 -19.99 4.50
N ASP A 67 -8.67 -19.41 3.29
CA ASP A 67 -9.83 -18.92 2.53
C ASP A 67 -9.54 -18.88 1.02
N CYS A 68 -9.11 -20.03 0.48
CA CYS A 68 -8.75 -20.18 -0.93
C CYS A 68 -9.96 -19.97 -1.85
N ALA A 69 -9.88 -18.98 -2.75
CA ALA A 69 -10.97 -18.63 -3.64
C ALA A 69 -11.33 -19.74 -4.63
N LEU A 70 -10.32 -20.43 -5.19
CA LEU A 70 -10.54 -21.59 -6.06
C LEU A 70 -11.22 -22.74 -5.31
N HIS A 71 -10.85 -22.97 -4.05
CA HIS A 71 -11.48 -23.98 -3.20
C HIS A 71 -12.96 -23.67 -3.00
N HIS A 72 -13.29 -22.45 -2.56
CA HIS A 72 -14.66 -21.99 -2.43
C HIS A 72 -15.46 -22.17 -3.72
N THR A 73 -14.92 -21.76 -4.87
CA THR A 73 -15.62 -21.86 -6.15
C THR A 73 -15.84 -23.29 -6.62
N ILE A 74 -14.86 -24.17 -6.43
CA ILE A 74 -14.99 -25.59 -6.80
C ILE A 74 -16.00 -26.32 -5.91
N GLU A 75 -16.02 -26.03 -4.60
CA GLU A 75 -16.94 -26.68 -3.67
C GLU A 75 -18.37 -26.15 -3.75
N THR A 76 -18.54 -24.83 -3.78
CA THR A 76 -19.88 -24.20 -3.76
C THR A 76 -20.48 -24.04 -5.15
N GLY A 77 -19.64 -24.09 -6.19
CA GLY A 77 -19.99 -23.73 -7.55
C GLY A 77 -20.22 -22.24 -7.79
N GLN A 78 -20.00 -21.39 -6.78
CA GLN A 78 -20.17 -19.94 -6.89
C GLN A 78 -18.83 -19.25 -7.20
N PRO A 79 -18.76 -18.42 -8.25
CA PRO A 79 -17.55 -17.68 -8.59
C PRO A 79 -17.22 -16.63 -7.52
N VAL A 80 -15.94 -16.46 -7.21
CA VAL A 80 -15.44 -15.31 -6.44
C VAL A 80 -15.02 -14.24 -7.43
N MET A 81 -15.41 -12.98 -7.20
CA MET A 81 -15.14 -11.88 -8.12
C MET A 81 -14.39 -10.76 -7.42
N ASN A 82 -13.35 -10.24 -8.08
CA ASN A 82 -12.59 -9.05 -7.68
C ASN A 82 -12.11 -9.03 -6.22
N LYS A 83 -11.68 -10.18 -5.69
CA LYS A 83 -11.19 -10.28 -4.32
C LYS A 83 -9.73 -9.83 -4.28
N SER A 84 -9.42 -8.82 -3.47
CA SER A 84 -8.05 -8.33 -3.31
C SER A 84 -7.25 -9.19 -2.34
N ILE A 85 -6.08 -9.66 -2.77
CA ILE A 85 -5.13 -10.45 -1.97
C ILE A 85 -3.68 -10.07 -2.32
N TYR A 86 -2.72 -10.75 -1.69
CA TYR A 86 -1.31 -10.69 -2.08
C TYR A 86 -0.82 -12.07 -2.50
N ILE A 87 -0.04 -12.12 -3.58
CA ILE A 87 0.77 -13.28 -3.98
C ILE A 87 2.24 -12.98 -3.72
N VAL A 88 3.07 -14.02 -3.66
CA VAL A 88 4.51 -13.89 -3.47
C VAL A 88 5.23 -14.42 -4.70
N ASP A 89 6.03 -13.58 -5.35
CA ASP A 89 6.82 -13.97 -6.52
C ASP A 89 7.99 -14.91 -6.16
N ALA A 90 8.72 -15.38 -7.17
CA ALA A 90 9.89 -16.24 -6.99
C ALA A 90 11.02 -15.58 -6.16
N HIS A 91 11.03 -14.26 -6.04
CA HIS A 91 12.04 -13.48 -5.31
C HIS A 91 11.59 -13.10 -3.89
N GLY A 92 10.37 -13.44 -3.48
CA GLY A 92 9.81 -13.11 -2.17
C GLY A 92 9.10 -11.76 -2.10
N HIS A 93 8.90 -11.06 -3.21
CA HIS A 93 8.15 -9.81 -3.24
C HIS A 93 6.65 -10.07 -3.16
N ARG A 94 5.96 -9.21 -2.41
CA ARG A 94 4.49 -9.24 -2.31
C ARG A 94 3.88 -8.42 -3.42
N ILE A 95 3.07 -9.05 -4.24
CA ILE A 95 2.37 -8.40 -5.36
C ILE A 95 0.88 -8.31 -5.00
N PRO A 96 0.31 -7.09 -4.87
CA PRO A 96 -1.12 -6.91 -4.71
C PRO A 96 -1.85 -7.34 -5.98
N VAL A 97 -2.82 -8.23 -5.86
CA VAL A 97 -3.63 -8.68 -7.00
C VAL A 97 -5.12 -8.67 -6.67
N SER A 98 -5.93 -8.42 -7.68
CA SER A 98 -7.37 -8.70 -7.65
C SER A 98 -7.63 -10.01 -8.36
N ILE A 99 -8.18 -11.00 -7.65
CA ILE A 99 -8.47 -12.32 -8.21
C ILE A 99 -9.96 -12.50 -8.51
N SER A 100 -10.25 -13.28 -9.55
CA SER A 100 -11.59 -13.80 -9.83
C SER A 100 -11.49 -15.27 -10.23
N THR A 101 -12.46 -16.08 -9.81
CA THR A 101 -12.48 -17.52 -10.04
C THR A 101 -13.75 -17.95 -10.76
N ALA A 102 -13.63 -18.95 -11.62
CA ALA A 102 -14.79 -19.58 -12.25
C ALA A 102 -14.56 -21.09 -12.40
N LEU A 103 -15.65 -21.84 -12.55
CA LEU A 103 -15.58 -23.28 -12.79
C LEU A 103 -15.25 -23.58 -14.26
N ILE A 104 -14.46 -24.62 -14.46
CA ILE A 104 -14.27 -25.24 -15.77
C ILE A 104 -15.12 -26.50 -15.81
N ARG A 105 -15.94 -26.61 -16.86
CA ARG A 105 -16.80 -27.77 -17.10
C ARG A 105 -16.46 -28.42 -18.42
N ASP A 106 -16.58 -29.74 -18.50
CA ASP A 106 -16.56 -30.46 -19.76
C ASP A 106 -17.89 -30.33 -20.51
N ARG A 107 -18.02 -31.02 -21.64
CA ARG A 107 -19.24 -31.01 -22.47
C ARG A 107 -20.44 -31.65 -21.82
N GLU A 108 -20.21 -32.51 -20.83
CA GLU A 108 -21.24 -33.22 -20.09
C GLU A 108 -21.70 -32.40 -18.87
N GLY A 109 -21.08 -31.25 -18.61
CA GLY A 109 -21.38 -30.34 -17.51
C GLY A 109 -20.64 -30.68 -16.21
N THR A 110 -19.77 -31.70 -16.24
CA THR A 110 -18.97 -32.13 -15.10
C THR A 110 -17.89 -31.10 -14.82
N ILE A 111 -17.72 -30.72 -13.55
CA ILE A 111 -16.66 -29.79 -13.13
C ILE A 111 -15.32 -30.50 -13.28
N ILE A 112 -14.45 -30.03 -14.15
CA ILE A 112 -13.11 -30.63 -14.37
C ILE A 112 -12.00 -29.82 -13.69
N GLY A 113 -12.32 -28.64 -13.17
CA GLY A 113 -11.35 -27.77 -12.53
C GLY A 113 -11.87 -26.37 -12.29
N GLY A 114 -10.94 -25.45 -12.06
CA GLY A 114 -11.21 -24.03 -11.89
C GLY A 114 -10.27 -23.19 -12.73
N VAL A 115 -10.73 -22.02 -13.14
CA VAL A 115 -9.89 -20.95 -13.69
C VAL A 115 -9.81 -19.85 -12.65
N GLU A 116 -8.63 -19.28 -12.48
CA GLU A 116 -8.43 -18.06 -11.73
C GLU A 116 -7.74 -17.04 -12.63
N THR A 117 -8.30 -15.84 -12.65
CA THR A 117 -7.64 -14.68 -13.24
C THR A 117 -7.17 -13.76 -12.14
N PHE A 118 -6.02 -13.14 -12.34
CA PHE A 118 -5.46 -12.21 -11.39
C PHE A 118 -4.91 -10.97 -12.11
N ARG A 119 -5.35 -9.81 -11.64
CA ARG A 119 -4.89 -8.51 -12.15
C ARG A 119 -3.88 -7.94 -11.17
N ASP A 120 -2.69 -7.63 -11.67
CA ASP A 120 -1.70 -6.87 -10.92
C ASP A 120 -2.23 -5.47 -10.58
N LEU A 121 -2.27 -5.16 -9.29
CA LEU A 121 -2.71 -3.87 -8.76
C LEU A 121 -1.53 -3.01 -8.33
N SER A 122 -0.27 -3.40 -8.58
CA SER A 122 0.92 -2.67 -8.14
C SER A 122 0.91 -1.23 -8.65
N LEU A 123 0.68 -1.04 -9.95
CA LEU A 123 0.55 0.29 -10.54
C LEU A 123 -0.67 1.05 -9.98
N VAL A 124 -1.78 0.37 -9.73
CA VAL A 124 -2.99 1.00 -9.16
C VAL A 124 -2.72 1.45 -7.73
N GLU A 125 -2.04 0.65 -6.92
CA GLU A 125 -1.61 1.03 -5.59
C GLU A 125 -0.57 2.15 -5.62
N GLU A 126 0.38 2.12 -6.56
CA GLU A 126 1.39 3.18 -6.73
C GLU A 126 0.74 4.49 -7.16
N LEU A 127 -0.10 4.48 -8.20
CA LEU A 127 -0.89 5.64 -8.62
C LEU A 127 -1.84 6.10 -7.52
N ARG A 128 -2.46 5.19 -6.76
CA ARG A 128 -3.25 5.57 -5.58
C ARG A 128 -2.36 6.22 -4.54
N LYS A 129 -1.14 5.74 -4.29
CA LYS A 129 -0.18 6.36 -3.37
C LYS A 129 0.26 7.73 -3.88
N GLU A 130 0.42 7.93 -5.18
CA GLU A 130 0.74 9.22 -5.79
C GLU A 130 -0.44 10.19 -5.72
N LEU A 131 -1.63 9.75 -6.10
CA LEU A 131 -2.88 10.52 -6.03
C LEU A 131 -3.33 10.78 -4.60
N SER A 132 -3.04 9.87 -3.66
CA SER A 132 -3.30 10.02 -2.22
C SER A 132 -2.18 10.75 -1.49
N GLY A 133 -1.06 11.07 -2.15
CA GLY A 133 0.01 11.85 -1.55
C GLY A 133 0.82 11.15 -0.45
N ARG A 134 1.18 9.87 -0.65
CA ARG A 134 2.21 9.08 0.06
C ARG A 134 1.82 8.43 1.41
N HIS A 135 2.70 7.60 1.99
CA HIS A 135 2.90 7.64 3.46
C HIS A 135 4.12 8.50 3.75
N THR A 136 4.04 9.73 3.28
CA THR A 136 4.92 10.81 3.67
C THR A 136 4.06 11.68 4.55
N PHE A 137 4.33 11.66 5.84
CA PHE A 137 3.63 12.53 6.76
C PHE A 137 4.40 13.84 6.76
N TYR A 138 3.92 14.84 6.00
CA TYR A 138 4.57 16.16 5.88
C TYR A 138 6.06 16.09 5.55
N ASP A 139 6.39 15.42 4.44
CA ASP A 139 7.76 15.23 3.97
C ASP A 139 8.65 14.32 4.85
N ILE A 140 8.09 13.66 5.87
CA ILE A 140 8.81 12.67 6.68
C ILE A 140 8.67 11.27 6.07
N ILE A 141 9.80 10.63 5.77
CA ILE A 141 9.90 9.23 5.32
C ILE A 141 10.58 8.42 6.44
N SER A 142 9.92 7.37 6.95
CA SER A 142 10.51 6.49 7.96
C SER A 142 10.09 5.03 7.77
N ARG A 143 11.00 4.11 8.12
CA ARG A 143 10.79 2.66 8.14
C ARG A 143 10.80 2.08 9.57
N ASN A 144 10.95 2.92 10.60
CA ASN A 144 11.02 2.50 12.01
C ASN A 144 9.60 2.35 12.61
N HIS A 145 9.35 1.25 13.30
CA HIS A 145 8.04 0.94 13.90
C HIS A 145 7.68 1.86 15.08
N GLU A 146 8.65 2.32 15.87
CA GLU A 146 8.42 3.32 16.92
C GLU A 146 8.07 4.69 16.31
N MET A 147 8.72 5.04 15.19
CA MET A 147 8.34 6.23 14.43
C MET A 147 6.93 6.13 13.84
N LYS A 148 6.51 4.92 13.47
CA LYS A 148 5.14 4.68 13.02
C LYS A 148 4.13 4.96 14.13
N ARG A 149 4.39 4.50 15.36
CA ARG A 149 3.55 4.84 16.52
C ARG A 149 3.48 6.34 16.77
N LEU A 150 4.59 7.05 16.57
CA LEU A 150 4.59 8.52 16.65
C LEU A 150 3.76 9.17 15.54
N PHE A 151 3.74 8.63 14.32
CA PHE A 151 2.84 9.09 13.26
C PHE A 151 1.37 8.82 13.56
N ASP A 152 1.07 7.70 14.23
CA ASP A 152 -0.30 7.32 14.56
C ASP A 152 -0.94 8.27 15.60
N ILE A 153 -0.16 8.82 16.53
CA ILE A 153 -0.65 9.77 17.56
C ILE A 153 -0.68 11.24 17.08
N LEU A 154 0.04 11.56 16.01
CA LEU A 154 0.21 12.94 15.54
C LEU A 154 -1.09 13.67 15.18
N PRO A 155 -2.08 13.04 14.51
CA PRO A 155 -3.38 13.67 14.23
C PRO A 155 -4.12 14.12 15.48
N GLU A 156 -4.16 13.26 16.51
CA GLU A 156 -4.85 13.55 17.77
C GLU A 156 -4.16 14.69 18.53
N VAL A 157 -2.82 14.71 18.52
CA VAL A 157 -2.03 15.81 19.08
C VAL A 157 -2.26 17.12 18.33
N ALA A 158 -2.35 17.08 17.00
CA ALA A 158 -2.52 18.27 16.17
C ALA A 158 -3.93 18.89 16.25
N GLU A 159 -4.95 18.09 16.51
CA GLU A 159 -6.31 18.57 16.75
C GLU A 159 -6.46 19.26 18.12
N SER A 160 -5.52 19.01 19.04
CA SER A 160 -5.49 19.59 20.37
C SER A 160 -4.92 21.01 20.41
N ASP A 161 -5.43 21.84 21.31
CA ASP A 161 -4.83 23.14 21.68
C ASP A 161 -3.70 23.01 22.71
N ALA A 162 -3.30 21.78 23.07
CA ALA A 162 -2.22 21.52 24.01
C ALA A 162 -0.85 22.00 23.50
N THR A 163 0.02 22.38 24.44
CA THR A 163 1.43 22.69 24.13
C THR A 163 2.19 21.39 23.88
N VAL A 164 2.88 21.30 22.74
CA VAL A 164 3.65 20.12 22.34
C VAL A 164 5.15 20.36 22.52
N LEU A 165 5.82 19.47 23.25
CA LEU A 165 7.28 19.42 23.37
C LEU A 165 7.83 18.25 22.55
N ILE A 166 8.79 18.52 21.67
CA ILE A 166 9.44 17.51 20.83
C ILE A 166 10.90 17.39 21.26
N GLU A 167 11.28 16.23 21.79
CA GLU A 167 12.63 15.96 22.27
C GLU A 167 13.39 15.02 21.34
N GLY A 168 14.72 15.06 21.42
CA GLY A 168 15.60 14.20 20.62
C GLY A 168 16.94 14.86 20.30
N GLU A 169 17.90 14.07 19.85
CA GLU A 169 19.24 14.54 19.49
C GLU A 169 19.22 15.50 18.28
N SER A 170 20.30 16.26 18.10
CA SER A 170 20.43 17.13 16.92
C SER A 170 20.39 16.31 15.63
N GLY A 171 19.65 16.79 14.63
CA GLY A 171 19.53 16.11 13.33
C GLY A 171 18.51 14.97 13.24
N THR A 172 17.76 14.64 14.30
CA THR A 172 16.76 13.55 14.27
C THR A 172 15.42 13.91 13.62
N GLY A 173 15.30 15.09 13.00
CA GLY A 173 14.10 15.48 12.27
C GLY A 173 12.99 16.11 13.11
N LYS A 174 13.27 16.59 14.34
CA LYS A 174 12.30 17.28 15.21
C LYS A 174 11.54 18.42 14.51
N GLU A 175 12.24 19.16 13.65
CA GLU A 175 11.66 20.28 12.90
C GLU A 175 10.61 19.84 11.88
N LEU A 176 10.77 18.64 11.33
CA LEU A 176 9.79 18.05 10.43
C LEU A 176 8.54 17.64 11.21
N PHE A 177 8.68 17.09 12.42
CA PHE A 177 7.55 16.78 13.29
C PHE A 177 6.78 18.04 13.71
N ALA A 178 7.48 19.12 14.04
CA ALA A 178 6.85 20.40 14.37
C ALA A 178 6.00 20.95 13.20
N ARG A 179 6.54 20.89 11.97
CA ARG A 179 5.78 21.26 10.76
C ARG A 179 4.60 20.33 10.51
N ALA A 180 4.78 19.02 10.75
CA ALA A 180 3.70 18.05 10.61
C ALA A 180 2.52 18.35 11.53
N ILE A 181 2.78 18.63 12.82
CA ILE A 181 1.76 19.01 13.79
C ILE A 181 1.04 20.29 13.35
N HIS A 182 1.79 21.34 13.00
CA HIS A 182 1.20 22.61 12.56
C HIS A 182 0.27 22.41 11.38
N ASN A 183 0.73 21.69 10.35
CA ASN A 183 -0.03 21.50 9.12
C ASN A 183 -1.25 20.56 9.28
N LEU A 184 -1.27 19.69 10.30
CA LEU A 184 -2.44 18.85 10.63
C LEU A 184 -3.48 19.58 11.47
N SER A 185 -3.04 20.61 12.20
CA SER A 185 -3.90 21.31 13.14
C SER A 185 -4.92 22.20 12.42
N PRO A 186 -5.97 22.65 13.12
CA PRO A 186 -6.87 23.72 12.65
C PRO A 186 -6.16 25.05 12.34
N ARG A 187 -4.86 25.16 12.66
CA ARG A 187 -4.01 26.34 12.43
C ARG A 187 -3.10 26.19 11.21
N GLY A 188 -3.19 25.07 10.45
CA GLY A 188 -2.31 24.79 9.32
C GLY A 188 -2.29 25.86 8.23
N ASP A 189 -3.40 26.57 8.03
CA ASP A 189 -3.52 27.68 7.07
C ASP A 189 -2.88 29.00 7.54
N LYS A 190 -2.45 29.06 8.81
CA LYS A 190 -1.77 30.23 9.38
C LYS A 190 -0.25 30.09 9.23
N PRO A 191 0.50 31.20 9.19
CA PRO A 191 1.95 31.14 9.10
C PRO A 191 2.56 30.43 10.32
N LEU A 192 3.45 29.47 10.06
CA LEU A 192 4.30 28.85 11.07
C LEU A 192 5.47 29.78 11.40
N VAL A 193 5.44 30.39 12.57
CA VAL A 193 6.54 31.22 13.07
C VAL A 193 7.55 30.32 13.78
N THR A 194 8.74 30.19 13.23
CA THR A 194 9.84 29.44 13.84
C THR A 194 10.82 30.41 14.49
N VAL A 195 11.15 30.16 15.76
CA VAL A 195 12.11 30.98 16.52
C VAL A 195 13.23 30.06 16.98
N ASN A 196 14.46 30.34 16.53
CA ASN A 196 15.63 29.63 17.01
C ASN A 196 16.13 30.30 18.30
N CYS A 197 15.73 29.75 19.45
CA CYS A 197 16.10 30.29 20.75
C CYS A 197 17.60 30.19 21.07
N GLY A 198 18.35 29.32 20.37
CA GLY A 198 19.81 29.20 20.56
C GLY A 198 20.62 30.27 19.84
N ALA A 199 20.00 31.06 18.96
CA ALA A 199 20.64 32.13 18.20
C ALA A 199 20.34 33.54 18.77
N LEU A 200 19.47 33.63 19.79
CA LEU A 200 19.07 34.89 20.42
C LEU A 200 19.68 34.99 21.82
N PRO A 201 20.15 36.18 22.25
CA PRO A 201 20.53 36.40 23.64
C PRO A 201 19.32 36.16 24.56
N ASP A 202 19.51 35.46 25.68
CA ASP A 202 18.44 35.09 26.62
C ASP A 202 17.55 36.29 27.02
N THR A 203 18.18 37.43 27.26
CA THR A 203 17.50 38.69 27.64
C THR A 203 16.57 39.25 26.55
N LEU A 204 16.89 39.00 25.28
CA LEU A 204 16.07 39.38 24.13
C LEU A 204 14.92 38.40 23.93
N LEU A 205 15.16 37.11 24.14
CA LEU A 205 14.12 36.07 24.05
C LEU A 205 13.03 36.26 25.10
N GLU A 206 13.43 36.51 26.35
CA GLU A 206 12.52 36.76 27.47
C GLU A 206 11.68 38.04 27.24
N SER A 207 12.34 39.10 26.75
CA SER A 207 11.70 40.37 26.40
C SER A 207 10.61 40.22 25.31
N GLU A 208 10.83 39.35 24.33
CA GLU A 208 9.90 39.12 23.21
C GLU A 208 8.75 38.17 23.57
N LEU A 209 8.98 37.18 24.43
CA LEU A 209 7.97 36.18 24.82
C LEU A 209 7.11 36.59 26.01
N PHE A 210 7.65 37.39 26.93
CA PHE A 210 6.99 37.72 28.20
C PHE A 210 6.77 39.24 28.39
N GLY A 211 7.27 40.05 27.46
CA GLY A 211 7.24 41.51 27.56
C GLY A 211 8.25 42.06 28.56
N HIS A 212 8.35 43.39 28.63
CA HIS A 212 9.24 44.08 29.57
C HIS A 212 8.77 45.52 29.86
N ARG A 213 9.25 46.10 30.97
CA ARG A 213 9.08 47.53 31.27
C ARG A 213 10.28 48.34 30.80
N ALA A 214 10.04 49.62 30.50
CA ALA A 214 11.08 50.59 30.18
C ALA A 214 12.13 50.62 31.31
N GLY A 215 13.40 50.47 30.93
CA GLY A 215 14.54 50.41 31.84
C GLY A 215 14.92 49.03 32.38
N ALA A 216 14.25 47.94 31.97
CA ALA A 216 14.61 46.58 32.38
C ALA A 216 16.01 46.14 31.90
N PHE A 217 16.49 46.69 30.77
CA PHE A 217 17.84 46.55 30.25
C PHE A 217 18.24 47.81 29.47
N THR A 218 19.52 47.95 29.10
CA THR A 218 20.10 49.18 28.53
C THR A 218 19.41 49.73 27.28
N ASP A 219 18.71 48.88 26.52
CA ASP A 219 17.95 49.26 25.32
C ASP A 219 16.42 49.25 25.48
N ALA A 220 15.90 48.98 26.68
CA ALA A 220 14.46 48.97 26.97
C ALA A 220 13.88 50.39 27.06
N LYS A 221 13.70 51.07 25.93
CA LYS A 221 13.29 52.49 25.87
C LYS A 221 11.79 52.72 26.11
N LYS A 222 10.96 51.68 26.02
CA LYS A 222 9.51 51.74 26.20
C LYS A 222 9.00 50.44 26.81
N ASP A 223 7.83 50.49 27.44
CA ASP A 223 7.11 49.29 27.87
C ASP A 223 6.67 48.48 26.65
N LYS A 224 6.78 47.15 26.75
CA LYS A 224 6.28 46.20 25.76
C LYS A 224 5.46 45.12 26.45
N PRO A 225 4.15 44.97 26.13
CA PRO A 225 3.34 43.87 26.62
C PRO A 225 3.76 42.54 25.97
N GLY A 226 3.66 41.45 26.74
CA GLY A 226 3.90 40.07 26.30
C GLY A 226 2.67 39.44 25.68
#